data_AF-A0A534MWL2-F1
#
_entry.id   AF-A0A534MWL2-F1
#
_cell.length_a   1.000
_cell.length_b   1.000
_cell.length_c   1.000
_cell.angle_alpha   90.00
_cell.angle_beta   90.00
_cell.angle_gamma   90.00
#
_symmetry.space_group_name_H-M   'P 1'
#
loop_
_entity.id
_entity.type
_entity.pdbx_description
1 polymer ?
#
loop_
_entity_poly.entity_id
_entity_poly.type
_entity_poly.pdbx_seq_one_letter_code
_entity_poly.pdbx_strand_id
1 'polypeptide(L)'
;MTSSTSMISHKGPTVATLKAIEDVLRRQAMPMTRYKIRQALGYRIGQPLLDEGLEYMADHEMVYDEGPGGQVLWIRTSAATQARLRGE
;
A
#
# COMPACT_ATOMS: atom_id res chain seq x y z
N MET A 1 -32.80 23.02 6.43
CA MET A 1 -31.91 22.25 7.31
C MET A 1 -31.07 21.32 6.44
N THR A 2 -29.78 21.29 6.74
CA THR A 2 -28.63 20.69 6.04
C THR A 2 -28.79 19.21 5.69
N SER A 3 -28.24 18.81 4.53
CA SER A 3 -27.45 17.59 4.40
C SER A 3 -26.28 17.89 3.47
N SER A 4 -25.29 18.62 4.01
CA SER A 4 -23.97 18.71 3.38
C SER A 4 -23.28 17.36 3.63
N THR A 5 -23.48 16.41 2.71
CA THR A 5 -22.68 15.20 2.66
C THR A 5 -21.24 15.66 2.48
N SER A 6 -20.48 15.65 3.57
CA SER A 6 -19.06 15.90 3.55
C SER A 6 -18.48 14.82 2.66
N MET A 7 -18.08 15.18 1.43
CA MET A 7 -17.28 14.32 0.58
C MET A 7 -16.01 14.05 1.37
N ILE A 8 -15.95 12.88 2.01
CA ILE A 8 -14.74 12.39 2.65
C ILE A 8 -13.76 12.29 1.49
N SER A 9 -12.91 13.30 1.35
CA SER A 9 -11.78 13.28 0.45
C SER A 9 -11.03 12.01 0.80
N HIS A 10 -11.02 11.02 -0.10
CA HIS A 10 -10.19 9.83 0.02
C HIS A 10 -8.74 10.33 0.03
N LYS A 11 -8.27 10.74 1.21
CA LYS A 11 -6.85 10.84 1.51
C LYS A 11 -6.39 9.40 1.33
N GLY A 12 -5.68 9.14 0.25
CA GLY A 12 -5.15 7.83 -0.07
C GLY A 12 -4.37 7.20 1.08
N PRO A 13 -3.75 6.03 0.87
CA PRO A 13 -3.22 5.20 1.95
C PRO A 13 -2.35 5.99 2.91
N THR A 14 -2.59 5.82 4.21
CA THR A 14 -1.81 6.52 5.24
C THR A 14 -0.34 6.12 5.15
N VAL A 15 0.57 7.02 5.56
CA VAL A 15 2.01 6.71 5.62
C VAL A 15 2.28 5.47 6.48
N ALA A 16 1.49 5.25 7.55
CA ALA A 16 1.60 4.05 8.38
C ALA A 16 1.22 2.77 7.62
N THR A 17 0.16 2.82 6.81
CA THR A 17 -0.24 1.71 5.92
C THR A 17 0.87 1.39 4.93
N LEU A 18 1.44 2.42 4.28
CA LEU A 18 2.52 2.25 3.31
C LEU A 18 3.77 1.64 3.95
N LYS A 19 4.22 2.13 5.11
CA LYS A 19 5.36 1.56 5.83
C LYS A 19 5.17 0.10 6.19
N ALA A 20 3.97 -0.27 6.65
CA ALA A 20 3.68 -1.64 7.02
C ALA A 20 3.75 -2.59 5.82
N ILE A 21 3.21 -2.18 4.66
CA ILE A 21 3.28 -2.95 3.41
C ILE A 21 4.73 -3.05 2.93
N GLU A 22 5.49 -1.94 2.94
CA GLU A 22 6.90 -1.92 2.59
C GLU A 22 7.71 -2.89 3.47
N ASP A 23 7.52 -2.87 4.79
CA ASP A 23 8.25 -3.72 5.72
C ASP A 23 8.04 -5.21 5.43
N VAL A 24 6.83 -5.61 5.02
CA VAL A 24 6.52 -6.99 4.63
C VAL A 24 7.18 -7.34 3.31
N LEU A 25 7.01 -6.50 2.28
CA LEU A 25 7.50 -6.77 0.95
C LEU A 25 9.03 -6.72 0.86
N ARG A 26 9.71 -5.81 1.57
CA ARG A 26 11.18 -5.73 1.59
C ARG A 26 11.86 -6.91 2.27
N ARG A 27 11.18 -7.55 3.22
CA ARG A 27 11.71 -8.76 3.90
C ARG A 27 11.61 -10.00 3.03
N GLN A 28 10.83 -9.95 1.95
CA GLN A 28 10.51 -11.10 1.11
C GLN A 28 11.09 -10.88 -0.29
N ALA A 29 12.06 -11.72 -0.69
CA ALA A 29 12.67 -11.64 -2.01
C ALA A 29 11.81 -12.29 -3.13
N MET A 30 10.58 -12.70 -2.81
CA MET A 30 9.68 -13.41 -3.72
C MET A 30 8.35 -12.67 -3.85
N PRO A 31 7.69 -12.71 -5.02
CA PRO A 31 6.37 -12.14 -5.18
C PRO A 31 5.36 -12.78 -4.22
N MET A 32 4.45 -11.96 -3.67
CA MET A 32 3.45 -12.39 -2.70
C MET A 32 2.04 -12.07 -3.18
N THR A 33 1.08 -12.95 -2.90
CA THR A 33 -0.33 -12.62 -3.10
C THR A 33 -0.80 -11.62 -2.05
N ARG A 34 -1.80 -10.81 -2.40
CA ARG A 34 -2.49 -9.89 -1.46
C ARG A 34 -2.90 -10.58 -0.16
N TYR A 35 -3.38 -11.83 -0.26
CA TYR A 35 -3.69 -12.66 0.90
C TYR A 35 -2.48 -12.88 1.83
N LYS A 36 -1.33 -13.30 1.28
CA LYS A 36 -0.11 -13.53 2.06
C LYS A 36 0.44 -12.24 2.66
N ILE A 37 0.34 -11.12 1.96
CA ILE A 37 0.75 -9.80 2.48
C ILE A 37 -0.14 -9.43 3.67
N ARG A 38 -1.45 -9.55 3.52
CA ARG A 38 -2.42 -9.29 4.59
C ARG A 38 -2.20 -10.21 5.80
N GLN A 39 -1.87 -11.48 5.56
CA GLN A 39 -1.52 -12.44 6.61
C GLN A 39 -0.24 -12.02 7.35
N ALA A 40 0.82 -11.61 6.63
CA ALA A 40 2.07 -11.14 7.22
C ALA A 40 1.89 -9.84 8.04
N LEU A 41 0.90 -9.02 7.66
CA LEU A 41 0.48 -7.83 8.42
C LEU A 41 -0.34 -8.18 9.67
N GLY A 42 -0.66 -9.45 9.90
CA GLY A 42 -1.51 -9.92 11.00
C GLY A 42 -2.97 -9.48 10.84
N TYR A 43 -3.44 -9.33 9.61
CA TYR A 43 -4.80 -8.87 9.27
C TYR A 43 -5.19 -7.50 9.84
N ARG A 44 -4.23 -6.71 10.33
CA ARG A 44 -4.45 -5.36 10.91
C ARG A 44 -4.89 -4.33 9.87
N ILE A 45 -4.57 -4.58 8.60
CA ILE A 45 -4.97 -3.74 7.47
C ILE A 45 -6.08 -4.48 6.72
N GLY A 46 -7.22 -3.82 6.54
CA GLY A 46 -8.34 -4.33 5.76
C GLY A 46 -7.99 -4.44 4.28
N GLN A 47 -8.67 -5.36 3.57
CA GLN A 47 -8.43 -5.58 2.13
C GLN A 47 -8.50 -4.29 1.30
N PRO A 48 -9.50 -3.40 1.47
CA PRO A 48 -9.57 -2.17 0.67
C PRO A 48 -8.36 -1.24 0.86
N LEU A 49 -7.87 -1.10 2.09
CA LEU A 49 -6.70 -0.27 2.40
C LEU A 49 -5.38 -0.89 1.93
N LEU A 50 -5.32 -2.22 1.88
CA LEU A 50 -4.20 -2.92 1.29
C LEU A 50 -4.17 -2.68 -0.22
N ASP A 51 -5.31 -2.84 -0.89
CA ASP A 51 -5.42 -2.65 -2.33
C ASP A 51 -5.08 -1.21 -2.73
N GLU A 52 -5.63 -0.21 -2.03
CA GLU A 52 -5.31 1.21 -2.24
C GLU A 52 -3.83 1.52 -1.95
N GLY A 53 -3.25 0.86 -0.93
CA GLY A 53 -1.82 0.94 -0.61
C GLY A 53 -0.91 0.40 -1.71
N LEU A 54 -1.28 -0.74 -2.29
CA LEU A 54 -0.54 -1.40 -3.35
C LEU A 54 -0.64 -0.66 -4.67
N GLU A 55 -1.84 -0.17 -5.01
CA GLU A 55 -2.07 0.68 -6.17
C GLU A 55 -1.21 1.96 -6.09
N TYR A 56 -1.25 2.64 -4.94
CA TYR A 56 -0.39 3.80 -4.71
C TYR A 56 1.10 3.47 -4.87
N MET A 57 1.57 2.35 -4.33
CA MET A 57 2.97 1.94 -4.47
C MET A 57 3.34 1.59 -5.91
N ALA A 58 2.42 0.99 -6.67
CA ALA A 58 2.63 0.65 -8.08
C ALA A 58 2.71 1.92 -8.94
N ASP A 59 1.81 2.88 -8.71
CA ASP A 59 1.81 4.20 -9.37
C ASP A 59 3.12 4.98 -9.14
N HIS A 60 3.80 4.70 -8.02
CA HIS A 60 5.07 5.33 -7.65
C HIS A 60 6.29 4.44 -7.95
N GLU A 61 6.11 3.40 -8.78
CA GLU A 61 7.14 2.47 -9.26
C GLU A 61 7.88 1.73 -8.13
N MET A 62 7.21 1.50 -7.00
CA MET A 62 7.82 0.84 -5.83
C MET A 62 7.67 -0.67 -5.83
N VAL A 63 6.52 -1.11 -6.33
CA VAL A 63 6.14 -2.51 -6.45
C VAL A 63 5.74 -2.79 -7.88
N TYR A 64 6.01 -4.01 -8.33
CA TYR A 64 5.35 -4.57 -9.49
C TYR A 64 4.09 -5.29 -8.99
N ASP A 65 2.91 -4.83 -9.41
CA ASP A 65 1.61 -5.40 -9.04
C ASP A 65 0.91 -5.94 -10.29
N GLU A 66 0.65 -7.25 -10.30
CA GLU A 66 -0.07 -7.93 -11.38
C GLU A 66 -1.59 -7.64 -11.39
N GLY A 67 -2.10 -6.94 -10.37
CA GLY A 67 -3.52 -6.61 -10.22
C GLY A 67 -4.34 -7.71 -9.53
N PRO A 68 -5.69 -7.65 -9.62
CA PRO A 68 -6.58 -8.52 -8.85
C PRO A 68 -6.30 -10.02 -9.08
N GLY A 69 -6.05 -10.75 -7.99
CA GLY A 69 -5.70 -12.17 -8.02
C GLY A 69 -4.24 -12.48 -8.35
N GLY A 70 -3.45 -11.47 -8.73
CA GLY A 70 -2.03 -11.59 -9.02
C GLY A 70 -1.12 -11.44 -7.80
N GLN A 71 0.18 -11.40 -8.09
CA GLN A 71 1.25 -11.25 -7.12
C GLN A 71 1.81 -9.83 -7.11
N VAL A 72 2.38 -9.46 -5.97
CA VAL A 72 3.07 -8.19 -5.77
C VAL A 72 4.52 -8.48 -5.44
N LEU A 73 5.43 -7.84 -6.15
CA LEU A 73 6.86 -7.92 -5.93
C LEU A 73 7.43 -6.55 -5.58
N TRP A 74 8.31 -6.50 -4.58
CA TRP A 74 9.10 -5.30 -4.31
C TRP A 74 10.13 -5.08 -5.42
N ILE A 75 10.15 -3.88 -6.03
CA ILE A 75 11.10 -3.56 -7.11
C ILE A 75 12.12 -2.49 -6.71
N ARG A 76 11.72 -1.32 -6.18
CA ARG A 76 12.66 -0.28 -5.69
C ARG A 76 11.95 0.91 -5.04
N THR A 77 12.45 1.48 -3.95
CA THR A 77 11.95 2.78 -3.46
C THR A 77 12.44 3.94 -4.33
N SER A 78 11.53 4.69 -4.96
CA SER A 78 11.86 5.98 -5.57
C SER A 78 12.20 7.02 -4.49
N ALA A 79 13.04 8.01 -4.81
CA ALA A 79 13.46 9.04 -3.85
C ALA A 79 12.27 9.86 -3.31
N ALA A 80 11.25 10.08 -4.14
CA ALA A 80 10.02 10.78 -3.77
C ALA A 80 9.24 10.03 -2.68
N THR A 81 9.10 8.70 -2.80
CA THR A 81 8.44 7.93 -1.75
C THR A 81 9.30 7.83 -0.50
N GLN A 82 10.63 7.75 -0.64
CA GLN A 82 11.52 7.76 0.52
C GLN A 82 11.37 9.04 1.35
N ALA A 83 11.23 10.21 0.72
CA ALA A 83 10.96 11.48 1.40
C ALA A 83 9.60 11.46 2.13
N ARG A 84 8.55 11.00 1.45
CA ARG A 84 7.20 10.92 2.03
C ARG A 84 7.11 9.92 3.21
N LEU A 85 7.84 8.82 3.14
CA LEU A 85 7.97 7.86 4.25
C LEU A 85 8.74 8.44 5.43
N ARG A 86 9.70 9.34 5.19
CA ARG A 86 10.40 10.09 6.25
C ARG A 86 9.51 11.16 6.91
N GLY A 87 8.38 11.49 6.30
CA GLY A 87 7.50 12.57 6.78
C GLY A 87 8.09 13.96 6.51
N GLU A 88 8.96 14.06 5.51
CA GLU A 88 9.55 15.30 5.00
C GLU A 88 8.67 15.93 3.91
#